data_AF-A0A1H0MV14-F1
#
_entry.id   AF-A0A1H0MV14-F1
#
_cell.length_a   1.000
_cell.length_b   1.000
_cell.length_c   1.000
_cell.angle_alpha   90.00
_cell.angle_beta   90.00
_cell.angle_gamma   90.00
#
_symmetry.space_group_name_H-M   'P 1'
#
loop_
_entity.id
_entity.type
_entity.pdbx_description
1 polymer ?
#
loop_
_entity_poly.entity_id
_entity_poly.type
_entity_poly.pdbx_seq_one_letter_code
_entity_poly.pdbx_strand_id
1 'polypeptide(L)'
;MVADDLRFVIKSCVGEDNVIEMTPNKSNNYCCGGGGGFLQSGFTDARRQYGKTKFNQIMETGADYVVTGCHNCHAQVHDIGHHFGAHYNTVHIWTLICLSLGILGPNERAYLGDDLRDVDVFHPETALY
;
A
#
# COMPACT_ATOMS: atom_id res chain seq x y z
N MET A 1 13.59 -11.88 -9.79
CA MET A 1 12.23 -11.73 -10.38
C MET A 1 11.62 -10.51 -9.72
N VAL A 2 10.91 -9.64 -10.43
CA VAL A 2 10.43 -8.34 -9.91
C VAL A 2 9.72 -8.45 -8.56
N ALA A 3 8.97 -9.53 -8.31
CA ALA A 3 8.29 -9.75 -7.04
C ALA A 3 9.27 -9.94 -5.86
N ASP A 4 10.42 -10.57 -6.08
CA ASP A 4 11.45 -10.76 -5.05
C ASP A 4 12.22 -9.45 -4.82
N ASP A 5 12.47 -8.68 -5.88
CA ASP A 5 13.15 -7.38 -5.80
C ASP A 5 12.32 -6.38 -4.97
N LEU A 6 10.99 -6.36 -5.16
CA LEU A 6 10.09 -5.54 -4.32
C LEU A 6 10.07 -6.01 -2.87
N ARG A 7 10.12 -7.33 -2.61
CA ARG A 7 10.20 -7.86 -1.23
C ARG A 7 11.48 -7.46 -0.55
N PHE A 8 12.60 -7.50 -1.27
CA PHE A 8 13.88 -7.03 -0.75
C PHE A 8 13.76 -5.57 -0.27
N VAL A 9 13.23 -4.67 -1.12
CA VAL A 9 13.04 -3.27 -0.75
C VAL A 9 12.16 -3.11 0.49
N ILE A 10 11.00 -3.77 0.53
CA ILE A 10 10.10 -3.67 1.70
C ILE A 10 10.76 -4.20 2.96
N LYS A 11 11.39 -5.38 2.91
CA LYS A 11 12.12 -5.95 4.06
C LYS A 11 13.25 -5.04 4.54
N SER A 12 13.94 -4.35 3.63
CA SER A 12 14.96 -3.36 4.00
C SER A 12 14.36 -2.11 4.68
N CYS A 13 13.15 -1.70 4.31
CA CYS A 13 12.49 -0.52 4.91
C CYS A 13 11.86 -0.82 6.27
N VAL A 14 11.22 -1.99 6.45
CA VAL A 14 10.42 -2.28 7.66
C VAL A 14 10.98 -3.40 8.53
N GLY A 15 12.03 -4.09 8.10
CA GLY A 15 12.53 -5.31 8.75
C GLY A 15 11.76 -6.55 8.30
N GLU A 16 12.45 -7.70 8.21
CA GLU A 16 11.87 -8.94 7.69
C GLU A 16 10.72 -9.48 8.54
N ASP A 17 10.81 -9.34 9.87
CA ASP A 17 9.82 -9.84 10.82
C ASP A 17 8.47 -9.09 10.71
N ASN A 18 8.44 -7.93 10.07
CA ASN A 18 7.24 -7.11 9.88
C ASN A 18 6.55 -7.35 8.52
N VAL A 19 7.04 -8.30 7.71
CA VAL A 19 6.47 -8.60 6.39
C VAL A 19 5.59 -9.84 6.45
N ILE A 20 4.28 -9.64 6.26
CA ILE A 20 3.31 -10.72 6.16
C ILE A 20 3.00 -10.99 4.67
N GLU A 21 3.21 -12.23 4.23
CA GLU A 21 2.92 -12.64 2.86
C GLU A 21 1.44 -13.00 2.68
N MET A 22 0.88 -12.59 1.55
CA MET A 22 -0.44 -13.06 1.11
C MET A 22 -0.34 -14.48 0.54
N THR A 23 -1.47 -15.20 0.50
CA THR A 23 -1.57 -16.46 -0.24
C THR A 23 -2.78 -16.41 -1.18
N PRO A 24 -2.64 -16.74 -2.48
CA PRO A 24 -1.39 -16.92 -3.22
C PRO A 24 -0.56 -15.62 -3.35
N ASN A 25 0.75 -15.75 -3.53
CA ASN A 25 1.67 -14.62 -3.72
C ASN A 25 2.41 -14.65 -5.06
N LYS A 26 3.28 -13.65 -5.26
CA LYS A 26 4.12 -13.46 -6.46
C LYS A 26 3.25 -13.49 -7.74
N SER A 27 3.65 -14.26 -8.73
CA SER A 27 2.95 -14.37 -10.02
C SER A 27 1.53 -14.96 -9.91
N ASN A 28 1.23 -15.66 -8.82
CA ASN A 28 -0.09 -16.25 -8.58
C ASN A 28 -1.00 -15.32 -7.77
N ASN A 29 -0.53 -14.13 -7.41
CA ASN A 29 -1.31 -13.20 -6.60
C ASN A 29 -2.49 -12.61 -7.39
N TYR A 30 -3.59 -12.29 -6.71
CA TYR A 30 -4.77 -11.74 -7.36
C TYR A 30 -4.56 -10.29 -7.82
N CYS A 31 -5.23 -9.90 -8.91
CA CYS A 31 -5.29 -8.52 -9.35
C CYS A 31 -6.15 -7.68 -8.39
N CYS A 32 -5.84 -6.39 -8.23
CA CYS A 32 -6.64 -5.48 -7.40
C CYS A 32 -8.02 -5.14 -8.00
N GLY A 33 -8.15 -5.26 -9.33
CA GLY A 33 -9.34 -4.87 -10.10
C GLY A 33 -9.28 -3.45 -10.67
N GLY A 34 -8.23 -2.67 -10.40
CA GLY A 34 -8.09 -1.28 -10.87
C GLY A 34 -7.21 -1.10 -12.12
N GLY A 35 -6.58 -2.16 -12.62
CA GLY A 35 -5.69 -2.13 -13.79
C GLY A 35 -6.44 -1.94 -15.12
N GLY A 36 -5.69 -1.80 -16.22
CA GLY A 36 -6.26 -1.81 -17.59
C GLY A 36 -7.26 -0.68 -17.90
N GLY A 37 -7.20 0.44 -17.19
CA GLY A 37 -8.14 1.56 -17.34
C GLY A 37 -9.45 1.39 -16.57
N PHE A 38 -9.60 0.32 -15.78
CA PHE A 38 -10.85 0.00 -15.11
C PHE A 38 -11.21 0.99 -14.00
N LEU A 39 -10.21 1.62 -13.36
CA LEU A 39 -10.41 2.72 -12.41
C LEU A 39 -11.17 3.91 -13.04
N GLN A 40 -10.87 4.23 -14.30
CA GLN A 40 -11.46 5.37 -15.02
C GLN A 40 -12.69 4.98 -15.86
N SER A 41 -13.07 3.69 -15.87
CA SER A 41 -14.07 3.17 -16.80
C SER A 41 -15.53 3.53 -16.45
N GLY A 42 -15.79 4.09 -15.27
CA GLY A 42 -17.14 4.32 -14.75
C GLY A 42 -17.81 3.07 -14.15
N PHE A 43 -17.25 1.87 -14.33
CA PHE A 43 -17.78 0.61 -13.79
C PHE A 43 -17.32 0.35 -12.34
N THR A 44 -17.58 1.31 -11.45
CA THR A 44 -17.14 1.27 -10.05
C THR A 44 -17.58 0.01 -9.30
N ASP A 45 -18.83 -0.39 -9.43
CA ASP A 45 -19.34 -1.56 -8.69
C ASP A 45 -18.74 -2.87 -9.22
N ALA A 46 -18.55 -2.98 -10.54
CA ALA A 46 -17.91 -4.15 -11.14
C ALA A 46 -16.45 -4.29 -10.69
N ARG A 47 -15.68 -3.19 -10.66
CA ARG A 47 -14.28 -3.22 -10.20
C ARG A 47 -14.18 -3.54 -8.70
N ARG A 48 -15.12 -3.06 -7.88
CA ARG A 48 -15.19 -3.39 -6.45
C ARG A 48 -15.56 -4.85 -6.22
N GLN A 49 -16.55 -5.36 -6.95
CA GLN A 49 -16.95 -6.76 -6.87
C GLN A 49 -15.80 -7.70 -7.25
N TYR A 50 -15.09 -7.40 -8.35
CA TYR A 50 -13.88 -8.14 -8.73
C TYR A 50 -12.77 -8.01 -7.65
N GLY A 51 -12.57 -6.79 -7.13
CA GLY A 51 -11.62 -6.51 -6.07
C GLY A 51 -11.94 -7.17 -4.73
N LYS A 52 -13.16 -7.70 -4.51
CA LYS A 52 -13.52 -8.35 -3.25
C LYS A 52 -12.63 -9.55 -2.92
N THR A 53 -12.20 -10.30 -3.93
CA THR A 53 -11.25 -11.40 -3.75
C THR A 53 -9.91 -10.91 -3.20
N LYS A 54 -9.39 -9.80 -3.74
CA LYS A 54 -8.18 -9.15 -3.22
C LYS A 54 -8.39 -8.62 -1.79
N PHE A 55 -9.52 -7.97 -1.54
CA PHE A 55 -9.86 -7.47 -0.21
C PHE A 55 -9.86 -8.61 0.82
N ASN A 56 -10.54 -9.73 0.55
CA ASN A 56 -10.59 -10.86 1.47
C ASN A 56 -9.19 -11.42 1.73
N GLN A 57 -8.39 -11.59 0.67
CA GLN A 57 -7.01 -12.05 0.78
C GLN A 57 -6.15 -11.14 1.68
N ILE A 58 -6.34 -9.81 1.58
CA ILE A 58 -5.66 -8.85 2.45
C ILE A 58 -6.15 -9.02 3.90
N MET A 59 -7.46 -9.10 4.12
CA MET A 59 -8.02 -9.20 5.47
C MET A 59 -7.57 -10.48 6.19
N GLU A 60 -7.35 -11.57 5.46
CA GLU A 60 -6.79 -12.81 5.99
C GLU A 60 -5.38 -12.66 6.57
N THR A 61 -4.61 -11.64 6.15
CA THR A 61 -3.27 -11.41 6.70
C THR A 61 -3.28 -10.77 8.07
N GLY A 62 -4.37 -10.06 8.43
CA GLY A 62 -4.45 -9.28 9.67
C GLY A 62 -3.43 -8.15 9.76
N ALA A 63 -2.89 -7.69 8.63
CA ALA A 63 -1.86 -6.66 8.61
C ALA A 63 -2.46 -5.25 8.80
N ASP A 64 -1.81 -4.42 9.61
CA ASP A 64 -2.21 -3.01 9.81
C ASP A 64 -1.95 -2.14 8.58
N TYR A 65 -1.00 -2.54 7.73
CA TYR A 65 -0.62 -1.83 6.52
C TYR A 65 -0.57 -2.76 5.31
N VAL A 66 -1.04 -2.25 4.16
CA VAL A 66 -0.96 -2.91 2.87
C VAL A 66 -0.12 -2.07 1.92
N VAL A 67 1.00 -2.64 1.48
CA VAL A 67 1.94 -1.95 0.60
C VAL A 67 1.65 -2.26 -0.86
N THR A 68 1.59 -1.22 -1.68
CA THR A 68 1.40 -1.34 -3.12
C THR A 68 2.55 -0.67 -3.88
N GLY A 69 2.99 -1.28 -4.99
CA GLY A 69 4.03 -0.74 -5.87
C GLY A 69 3.50 -0.06 -7.13
N CYS A 70 2.19 0.14 -7.23
CA CYS A 70 1.52 0.67 -8.41
C CYS A 70 0.41 1.62 -7.99
N HIS A 71 0.36 2.80 -8.64
CA HIS A 71 -0.66 3.81 -8.38
C HIS A 71 -2.10 3.28 -8.48
N ASN A 72 -2.40 2.49 -9.51
CA ASN A 72 -3.73 1.91 -9.68
C ASN A 72 -4.06 0.89 -8.59
N CYS A 73 -3.07 0.11 -8.14
CA CYS A 73 -3.26 -0.80 -7.02
C CYS A 73 -3.52 -0.03 -5.72
N HIS A 74 -2.76 1.03 -5.48
CA HIS A 74 -2.96 1.90 -4.32
C HIS A 74 -4.40 2.44 -4.27
N ALA A 75 -4.83 3.13 -5.33
CA ALA A 75 -6.16 3.74 -5.39
C ALA A 75 -7.27 2.70 -5.26
N GLN A 76 -7.13 1.55 -5.91
CA GLN A 76 -8.11 0.48 -5.86
C GLN A 76 -8.19 -0.20 -4.50
N VAL A 77 -7.04 -0.54 -3.89
CA VAL A 77 -6.98 -1.21 -2.58
C VAL A 77 -7.51 -0.28 -1.48
N HIS A 78 -7.19 1.01 -1.56
CA HIS A 78 -7.77 2.02 -0.69
C HIS A 78 -9.30 2.12 -0.85
N ASP A 79 -9.80 2.16 -2.09
CA ASP A 79 -11.25 2.23 -2.35
C ASP A 79 -12.02 1.00 -1.88
N ILE A 80 -11.53 -0.22 -2.16
CA ILE A 80 -12.19 -1.45 -1.68
C ILE A 80 -12.07 -1.60 -0.17
N GLY A 81 -10.97 -1.15 0.43
CA GLY A 81 -10.79 -1.11 1.87
C GLY A 81 -11.85 -0.24 2.53
N HIS A 82 -12.01 1.01 2.05
CA HIS A 82 -13.06 1.90 2.53
C HIS A 82 -14.47 1.33 2.28
N HIS A 83 -14.73 0.78 1.09
CA HIS A 83 -16.05 0.27 0.72
C HIS A 83 -16.48 -0.96 1.52
N PHE A 84 -15.56 -1.86 1.86
CA PHE A 84 -15.85 -3.10 2.58
C PHE A 84 -15.51 -3.07 4.07
N GLY A 85 -15.00 -1.95 4.60
CA GLY A 85 -14.72 -1.77 6.03
C GLY A 85 -13.41 -2.42 6.48
N ALA A 86 -12.30 -2.12 5.81
CA ALA A 86 -10.97 -2.52 6.24
C ALA A 86 -10.52 -1.79 7.51
N HIS A 87 -9.67 -2.46 8.30
CA HIS A 87 -8.88 -1.82 9.38
C HIS A 87 -7.49 -1.37 8.92
N TYR A 88 -6.99 -1.90 7.80
CA TYR A 88 -5.66 -1.62 7.31
C TYR A 88 -5.54 -0.24 6.64
N ASN A 89 -4.35 0.33 6.71
CA ASN A 89 -3.95 1.49 5.94
C ASN A 89 -3.30 1.06 4.61
N THR A 90 -3.70 1.67 3.49
CA THR A 90 -3.10 1.39 2.18
C THR A 90 -1.99 2.38 1.89
N VAL A 91 -0.75 1.92 1.72
CA VAL A 91 0.39 2.80 1.43
C VAL A 91 1.07 2.43 0.12
N HIS A 92 1.74 3.42 -0.49
CA HIS A 92 2.61 3.18 -1.64
C HIS A 92 4.02 2.86 -1.15
N ILE A 93 4.75 2.03 -1.88
CA ILE A 93 6.15 1.68 -1.56
C ILE A 93 7.04 2.91 -1.36
N TRP A 94 6.78 3.98 -2.14
CA TRP A 94 7.43 5.29 -1.99
C TRP A 94 7.36 5.83 -0.56
N THR A 95 6.17 5.76 0.06
CA THR A 95 5.95 6.27 1.42
C THR A 95 6.87 5.56 2.42
N LEU A 96 7.01 4.24 2.32
CA LEU A 96 7.87 3.48 3.22
C LEU A 96 9.37 3.70 2.95
N ILE A 97 9.77 3.83 1.68
CA ILE A 97 11.16 4.16 1.34
C ILE A 97 11.53 5.52 1.94
N CYS A 98 10.74 6.55 1.67
CA CYS A 98 11.01 7.90 2.16
C CYS A 98 10.93 8.00 3.68
N LEU A 99 9.99 7.28 4.33
CA LEU A 99 9.90 7.23 5.79
C LEU A 99 11.15 6.59 6.38
N SER A 100 11.59 5.44 5.84
CA SER A 100 12.79 4.72 6.32
C SER A 100 14.09 5.52 6.15
N LEU A 101 14.11 6.46 5.21
CA LEU A 101 15.24 7.35 4.95
C LEU A 101 15.15 8.68 5.72
N GLY A 102 14.07 8.94 6.46
CA GLY A 102 13.86 10.19 7.20
C GLY A 102 13.60 11.41 6.30
N ILE A 103 13.10 11.19 5.08
CA ILE A 103 12.87 12.25 4.08
C ILE A 103 11.40 12.40 3.65
N LEU A 104 10.48 11.67 4.30
CA LEU A 104 9.05 11.74 3.97
C LEU A 104 8.46 13.09 4.44
N GLY A 105 8.03 13.90 3.48
CA GLY A 105 7.52 15.24 3.74
C GLY A 105 6.15 15.25 4.45
N PRO A 106 5.73 16.41 4.99
CA PRO A 106 4.48 16.52 5.76
C PRO A 106 3.22 16.20 4.93
N ASN A 107 3.23 16.51 3.63
CA ASN A 107 2.08 16.31 2.75
C ASN A 107 1.98 14.89 2.15
N GLU A 108 2.95 14.02 2.40
CA GLU A 108 3.02 12.67 1.82
C GLU A 108 2.54 11.58 2.80
N ARG A 109 1.94 12.00 3.92
CA ARG A 109 1.63 11.16 5.08
C ARG A 109 0.14 10.82 5.20
N ALA A 110 -0.67 11.21 4.22
CA ALA A 110 -2.14 11.11 4.26
C ALA A 110 -2.70 9.70 4.47
N TYR A 111 -1.92 8.66 4.12
CA TYR A 111 -2.31 7.26 4.24
C TYR A 111 -1.58 6.51 5.36
N LEU A 112 -0.77 7.21 6.18
CA LEU A 112 -0.22 6.64 7.40
C LEU A 112 -1.26 6.71 8.51
N GLY A 113 -1.30 5.67 9.32
CA GLY A 113 -2.05 5.65 10.57
C GLY A 113 -1.40 6.55 11.63
N ASP A 114 -2.11 6.73 12.74
CA ASP A 114 -1.65 7.56 13.85
C ASP A 114 -0.35 7.06 14.50
N ASP A 115 0.00 5.79 14.29
CA ASP A 115 1.24 5.16 14.72
C ASP A 115 2.49 5.63 13.94
N LEU A 116 2.33 6.02 12.66
CA LEU A 116 3.47 6.40 11.80
C LEU A 116 3.41 7.84 11.27
N ARG A 117 2.24 8.49 11.28
CA ARG A 117 2.04 9.80 10.64
C ARG A 117 3.00 10.89 11.14
N ASP A 118 3.40 10.85 12.41
CA ASP A 118 4.25 11.87 13.05
C ASP A 118 5.70 11.40 13.27
N VAL A 119 6.08 10.22 12.77
CA VAL A 119 7.44 9.68 12.87
C VAL A 119 8.36 10.35 11.84
N ASP A 120 9.52 10.84 12.29
CA ASP A 120 10.59 11.40 11.45
C ASP A 120 10.07 12.39 10.39
N VAL A 121 9.23 13.35 10.81
CA VAL A 121 8.66 14.36 9.90
C VAL A 121 9.79 15.20 9.32
N PHE A 122 9.99 15.07 8.00
CA PHE A 122 11.01 15.82 7.30
C PHE A 122 10.54 17.25 7.03
N HIS A 123 11.29 18.22 7.56
CA HIS A 123 11.06 19.65 7.40
C HIS A 123 12.11 20.23 6.43
N PRO A 124 11.89 20.15 5.10
CA PRO A 124 12.86 20.62 4.11
C PRO A 124 13.22 22.10 4.28
N GLU A 125 12.30 22.91 4.79
CA GLU A 125 12.50 24.32 5.13
C GLU A 125 13.58 24.52 6.21
N THR A 126 13.83 23.53 7.06
CA THR A 126 14.88 23.55 8.09
C THR A 126 16.19 22.87 7.66
N ALA A 127 16.16 22.08 6.58
CA ALA A 127 17.29 21.27 6.15
C ALA A 127 18.20 21.95 5.09
N LEU A 128 17.76 23.08 4.52
CA LEU A 128 18.45 23.81 3.45
C LEU A 128 19.26 25.04 3.94
N TYR A 129 19.58 25.13 5.22
CA TYR A 129 20.39 26.20 5.82
C TYR A 129 21.57 25.66 6.62
#